data_AF-A0A8C9HAQ6-F1
#
_entry.id   AF-A0A8C9HAQ6-F1
#
_cell.length_a   1.000
_cell.length_b   1.000
_cell.length_c   1.000
_cell.angle_alpha   90.00
_cell.angle_beta   90.00
_cell.angle_gamma   90.00
#
_symmetry.space_group_name_H-M   'P 1'
#
loop_
_entity.id
_entity.type
_entity.pdbx_description
1 polymer ?
#
loop_
_entity_poly.entity_id
_entity_poly.type
_entity_poly.pdbx_seq_one_letter_code
_entity_poly.pdbx_strand_id
1 'polypeptide(L)'
;MASAAWAVLQVLLLLPTHAWSPVGAGRPPDCDAPLASALPRSSFSSSSELSSSHGPGFSRLNRRDGAGGWTPLVSNKYQWLQIDLGERMEVTAVATQGGYGSSDWVTSYLLMFSDGGRNWKQYRREESIWSEVVYFDGQSALLYKLDKKPLKPVRDVISLKFKAIQSNGILLHREGQHGNHITLELIKGKLVFFLNSGNAKLPTTIAPVTLTLGSLLDDQHWHSVLIELLDTQVNFTVDKHTHHFQAKGESSYLDLNFEISFGGIPTSGRAWAFTRQSFHGCLENLYYNGVDVTELAKKHKPQILMMGNVSFSCPQPQTVPVTFLSSRSYLALPGNSGEDKVSVTFQFRTWNRAGHLLFGELQRGSGSFVLFLKDGKLKLSLFQPGQSPRNVTAGAGLNDGQWHSVSLSAKWSHMNVVVDDDTAVQPLLAVLIDSGDTYYFGALYEQSCEAHKHRGDPSGLYYIDADGSGPLGPFLVYCNMTDAAWTVVRHGGPDAVTVRGAPSGHPRSAVSFAYAASAGQLRAAVSLAERCEQRLALRCGTARRPDSRDGTPLSWWVGRTNETHTYWGGSLPDAQKCTCGLEGNCIDSQYYCNCDAGRNEW
;
A
#
# COMPACT_ATOMS: atom_id res chain seq x y z
N MET A 1 54.45 16.20 -31.74
CA MET A 1 54.02 14.89 -31.22
C MET A 1 53.16 15.14 -29.97
N ALA A 2 51.88 14.78 -30.09
CA ALA A 2 50.80 14.65 -29.09
C ALA A 2 50.80 15.48 -27.78
N SER A 3 49.78 16.33 -27.60
CA SER A 3 48.81 16.20 -26.49
C SER A 3 47.57 17.09 -26.73
N ALA A 4 46.54 16.55 -27.38
CA ALA A 4 45.19 17.13 -27.28
C ALA A 4 44.55 16.56 -26.01
N ALA A 5 44.63 17.30 -24.90
CA ALA A 5 43.99 16.94 -23.64
C ALA A 5 42.59 17.58 -23.60
N TRP A 6 41.58 16.79 -23.96
CA TRP A 6 40.18 17.18 -24.03
C TRP A 6 39.55 17.30 -22.65
N ALA A 7 39.39 18.49 -22.04
CA ALA A 7 38.79 18.64 -20.70
C ALA A 7 37.34 18.11 -20.64
N VAL A 8 37.07 17.09 -19.81
CA VAL A 8 35.71 16.59 -19.51
C VAL A 8 35.41 16.84 -18.04
N LEU A 9 34.49 17.76 -17.75
CA LEU A 9 33.91 17.93 -16.41
C LEU A 9 32.75 16.94 -16.29
N GLN A 10 32.85 15.90 -15.47
CA GLN A 10 31.75 14.95 -15.34
C GLN A 10 30.77 15.33 -14.23
N VAL A 11 31.13 16.14 -13.22
CA VAL A 11 30.23 16.36 -12.07
C VAL A 11 30.26 17.81 -11.57
N LEU A 12 29.12 18.50 -11.61
CA LEU A 12 28.89 19.79 -10.95
C LEU A 12 28.12 19.56 -9.63
N LEU A 13 28.65 20.07 -8.52
CA LEU A 13 28.21 19.77 -7.16
C LEU A 13 27.67 21.03 -6.44
N LEU A 14 26.40 21.06 -6.03
CA LEU A 14 25.75 22.18 -5.27
C LEU A 14 25.44 21.83 -3.80
N LEU A 15 25.73 22.76 -2.86
CA LEU A 15 25.51 22.61 -1.41
C LEU A 15 24.84 23.81 -0.72
N PRO A 16 24.00 23.57 0.30
CA PRO A 16 23.66 24.47 1.39
C PRO A 16 24.15 23.98 2.77
N THR A 17 24.46 24.87 3.72
CA THR A 17 24.74 24.51 5.13
C THR A 17 24.00 25.42 6.14
N HIS A 18 23.71 24.89 7.33
CA HIS A 18 22.78 25.43 8.35
C HIS A 18 23.19 26.76 9.04
N ALA A 19 22.22 27.66 9.29
CA ALA A 19 21.55 27.91 10.59
C ALA A 19 20.56 29.10 10.49
N TRP A 20 19.30 28.90 10.90
CA TRP A 20 18.29 29.96 10.97
C TRP A 20 18.64 31.04 12.01
N SER A 21 18.60 32.30 11.59
CA SER A 21 18.37 33.46 12.47
C SER A 21 17.15 34.24 11.95
N PRO A 22 16.14 34.56 12.78
CA PRO A 22 14.91 35.16 12.29
C PRO A 22 14.97 36.69 12.43
N VAL A 23 15.36 37.44 11.39
CA VAL A 23 14.98 38.87 11.27
C VAL A 23 14.97 39.30 9.80
N GLY A 24 13.86 39.93 9.40
CA GLY A 24 13.87 40.96 8.36
C GLY A 24 13.03 40.65 7.12
N ALA A 25 11.80 41.17 7.08
CA ALA A 25 11.00 41.25 5.87
C ALA A 25 11.70 42.14 4.83
N GLY A 26 12.51 41.54 3.97
CA GLY A 26 13.02 42.12 2.73
C GLY A 26 12.26 41.54 1.55
N ARG A 27 11.95 42.36 0.54
CA ARG A 27 11.37 41.93 -0.75
C ARG A 27 12.08 40.68 -1.30
N PRO A 28 11.37 39.77 -1.99
CA PRO A 28 12.00 38.62 -2.62
C PRO A 28 13.09 39.11 -3.58
N PRO A 29 14.30 38.53 -3.55
CA PRO A 29 15.34 38.86 -4.53
C PRO A 29 14.83 38.52 -5.93
N ASP A 30 15.16 39.37 -6.89
CA ASP A 30 14.93 39.18 -8.32
C ASP A 30 15.50 37.81 -8.75
N CYS A 31 14.64 36.85 -9.12
CA CYS A 31 15.03 35.45 -9.37
C CYS A 31 15.86 35.24 -10.65
N ASP A 32 16.18 36.31 -11.39
CA ASP A 32 16.94 36.25 -12.65
C ASP A 32 18.45 36.53 -12.47
N ALA A 33 18.91 36.84 -11.24
CA ALA A 33 20.32 37.12 -10.99
C ALA A 33 21.18 35.84 -10.89
N PRO A 34 22.35 35.78 -11.56
CA PRO A 34 23.21 34.59 -11.54
C PRO A 34 23.83 34.33 -10.15
N LEU A 35 23.37 33.26 -9.49
CA LEU A 35 23.74 32.88 -8.11
C LEU A 35 25.26 32.82 -7.87
N ALA A 36 26.02 32.24 -8.80
CA ALA A 36 27.47 32.07 -8.67
C ALA A 36 28.28 33.37 -8.70
N SER A 37 27.70 34.47 -9.23
CA SER A 37 28.42 35.74 -9.40
C SER A 37 28.65 36.49 -8.10
N ALA A 38 27.78 36.29 -7.10
CA ALA A 38 27.82 36.96 -5.81
C ALA A 38 28.62 36.18 -4.74
N LEU A 39 28.98 34.92 -5.01
CA LEU A 39 29.65 34.04 -4.04
C LEU A 39 31.15 34.35 -3.90
N PRO A 40 31.74 34.23 -2.70
CA PRO A 40 33.18 34.39 -2.49
C PRO A 40 33.98 33.27 -3.17
N ARG A 41 35.29 33.48 -3.40
CA ARG A 41 36.15 32.45 -4.04
C ARG A 41 36.22 31.14 -3.23
N SER A 42 36.06 31.22 -1.91
CA SER A 42 36.04 30.06 -1.01
C SER A 42 34.84 29.13 -1.22
N SER A 43 33.78 29.61 -1.85
CA SER A 43 32.60 28.79 -2.20
C SER A 43 32.87 27.84 -3.36
N PHE A 44 34.00 27.95 -4.04
CA PHE A 44 34.32 27.12 -5.20
C PHE A 44 35.44 26.15 -4.86
N SER A 45 35.22 24.87 -5.10
CA SER A 45 36.21 23.81 -4.92
C SER A 45 36.23 22.87 -6.12
N SER A 46 37.32 22.14 -6.31
CA SER A 46 37.47 21.24 -7.46
C SER A 46 38.36 20.04 -7.14
N SER A 47 38.28 19.01 -7.97
CA SER A 47 39.15 17.83 -7.90
C SER A 47 40.64 18.14 -8.09
N SER A 48 40.96 19.03 -9.03
CA SER A 48 42.32 19.45 -9.37
C SER A 48 42.30 20.76 -10.14
N GLU A 49 43.44 21.43 -10.26
CA GLU A 49 43.59 22.66 -11.05
C GLU A 49 44.91 22.62 -11.85
N LEU A 50 44.88 23.08 -13.11
CA LEU A 50 46.04 23.07 -14.00
C LEU A 50 47.17 24.00 -13.53
N SER A 51 46.80 25.17 -13.01
CA SER A 51 47.70 26.12 -12.37
C SER A 51 46.92 27.07 -11.46
N SER A 52 47.62 27.92 -10.71
CA SER A 52 47.01 28.94 -9.85
C SER A 52 46.11 29.93 -10.58
N SER A 53 46.21 30.05 -11.91
CA SER A 53 45.33 30.89 -12.73
C SER A 53 44.09 30.14 -13.27
N HIS A 54 44.02 28.82 -13.09
CA HIS A 54 42.92 27.94 -13.54
C HIS A 54 42.13 27.34 -12.37
N GLY A 55 42.24 27.94 -11.18
CA GLY A 55 41.57 27.44 -9.99
C GLY A 55 40.03 27.59 -10.04
N PRO A 56 39.31 26.86 -9.17
CA PRO A 56 37.85 26.80 -9.17
C PRO A 56 37.17 28.15 -8.91
N GLY A 57 37.84 29.06 -8.19
CA GLY A 57 37.33 30.42 -7.92
C GLY A 57 37.22 31.34 -9.14
N PHE A 58 37.73 30.92 -10.31
CA PHE A 58 37.58 31.63 -11.59
C PHE A 58 36.38 31.13 -12.42
N SER A 59 35.64 30.11 -11.94
CA SER A 59 34.47 29.53 -12.62
C SER A 59 33.22 30.40 -12.57
N ARG A 60 33.30 31.63 -13.11
CA ARG A 60 32.19 32.57 -13.17
C ARG A 60 31.91 33.01 -14.59
N LEU A 61 30.64 33.01 -14.97
CA LEU A 61 30.21 33.43 -16.30
C LEU A 61 30.59 34.89 -16.56
N ASN A 62 30.98 35.16 -17.79
CA ASN A 62 31.30 36.49 -18.33
C ASN A 62 32.45 37.21 -17.60
N ARG A 63 33.30 36.49 -16.88
CA ARG A 63 34.51 37.04 -16.23
C ARG A 63 35.76 36.67 -17.01
N ARG A 64 36.77 37.54 -16.93
CA ARG A 64 38.09 37.39 -17.60
C ARG A 64 39.23 37.29 -16.59
N ASP A 65 38.88 37.00 -15.34
CA ASP A 65 39.85 36.88 -14.25
C ASP A 65 40.61 35.55 -14.39
N GLY A 66 41.91 35.55 -14.05
CA GLY A 66 42.75 34.35 -14.20
C GLY A 66 42.91 33.95 -15.68
N ALA A 67 42.86 32.65 -15.95
CA ALA A 67 42.88 32.08 -17.30
C ALA A 67 41.48 31.95 -17.93
N GLY A 68 40.47 32.65 -17.38
CA GLY A 68 39.12 32.68 -17.95
C GLY A 68 38.18 31.56 -17.50
N GLY A 69 38.58 30.74 -16.52
CA GLY A 69 37.75 29.68 -15.95
C GLY A 69 38.57 28.67 -15.15
N TRP A 70 37.89 27.63 -14.66
CA TRP A 70 38.57 26.47 -14.08
C TRP A 70 38.98 25.47 -15.16
N THR A 71 40.16 24.87 -14.98
CA THR A 71 40.66 23.79 -15.82
C THR A 71 41.34 22.75 -14.95
N PRO A 72 40.94 21.46 -15.03
CA PRO A 72 41.55 20.42 -14.23
C PRO A 72 43.00 20.14 -14.69
N LEU A 73 43.82 19.65 -13.76
CA LEU A 73 45.21 19.27 -14.06
C LEU A 73 45.29 18.09 -15.02
N VAL A 74 44.36 17.14 -14.88
CA VAL A 74 44.29 15.93 -15.70
C VAL A 74 42.92 15.88 -16.35
N SER A 75 42.89 15.73 -17.67
CA SER A 75 41.62 15.49 -18.33
C SER A 75 41.21 14.02 -18.28
N ASN A 76 40.29 13.71 -17.37
CA ASN A 76 39.62 12.43 -17.31
C ASN A 76 38.20 12.62 -16.78
N LYS A 77 37.42 11.55 -16.81
CA LYS A 77 36.02 11.57 -16.40
C LYS A 77 35.82 11.77 -14.88
N TYR A 78 36.86 11.70 -14.06
CA TYR A 78 36.73 11.80 -12.60
C TYR A 78 36.87 13.24 -12.06
N GLN A 79 36.97 14.23 -12.94
CA GLN A 79 37.11 15.63 -12.54
C GLN A 79 35.76 16.25 -12.15
N TRP A 80 35.77 17.05 -11.08
CA TRP A 80 34.58 17.69 -10.54
C TRP A 80 34.86 19.15 -10.15
N LEU A 81 33.81 19.96 -10.26
CA LEU A 81 33.75 21.34 -9.79
C LEU A 81 32.54 21.45 -8.84
N GLN A 82 32.75 22.10 -7.71
CA GLN A 82 31.76 22.25 -6.66
C GLN A 82 31.57 23.72 -6.33
N ILE A 83 30.30 24.09 -6.12
CA ILE A 83 29.87 25.44 -5.77
C ILE A 83 28.98 25.35 -4.53
N ASP A 84 29.47 25.91 -3.43
CA ASP A 84 28.74 26.07 -2.19
C ASP A 84 27.90 27.35 -2.25
N LEU A 85 26.57 27.19 -2.28
CA LEU A 85 25.62 28.29 -2.38
C LEU A 85 25.36 28.97 -1.02
N GLY A 86 25.93 28.44 0.07
CA GLY A 86 25.74 28.94 1.42
C GLY A 86 24.41 28.47 2.01
N GLU A 87 23.29 28.97 1.49
CA GLU A 87 21.94 28.62 1.94
C GLU A 87 21.21 27.70 0.95
N ARG A 88 20.08 27.11 1.37
CA ARG A 88 19.25 26.26 0.50
C ARG A 88 18.55 27.15 -0.54
N MET A 89 19.08 27.13 -1.75
CA MET A 89 18.59 27.92 -2.88
C MET A 89 17.85 27.04 -3.90
N GLU A 90 16.82 27.59 -4.50
CA GLU A 90 16.20 27.00 -5.70
C GLU A 90 17.07 27.32 -6.92
N VAL A 91 17.58 26.29 -7.60
CA VAL A 91 18.37 26.44 -8.82
C VAL A 91 17.48 26.12 -10.02
N THR A 92 17.09 27.15 -10.75
CA THR A 92 16.15 27.05 -11.88
C THR A 92 16.83 26.72 -13.21
N ALA A 93 18.11 27.09 -13.37
CA ALA A 93 18.89 26.82 -14.57
C ALA A 93 20.39 26.75 -14.27
N VAL A 94 21.13 26.05 -15.12
CA VAL A 94 22.59 26.04 -15.14
C VAL A 94 23.06 26.49 -16.52
N ALA A 95 23.84 27.57 -16.56
CA ALA A 95 24.49 28.03 -17.77
C ALA A 95 25.99 27.73 -17.69
N THR A 96 26.56 27.28 -18.80
CA THR A 96 28.00 26.98 -18.92
C THR A 96 28.62 27.83 -20.02
N GLN A 97 29.91 28.13 -19.90
CA GLN A 97 30.68 28.91 -20.85
C GLN A 97 32.07 28.29 -20.99
N GLY A 98 32.61 28.29 -22.21
CA GLY A 98 34.00 27.88 -22.46
C GLY A 98 35.00 28.90 -21.90
N GLY A 99 36.25 28.48 -21.73
CA GLY A 99 37.30 29.35 -21.19
C GLY A 99 37.54 30.57 -22.07
N TYR A 100 37.56 31.77 -21.47
CA TYR A 100 37.82 32.99 -22.22
C TYR A 100 39.22 32.97 -22.86
N GLY A 101 39.30 33.01 -24.19
CA GLY A 101 40.58 32.99 -24.93
C GLY A 101 41.22 31.61 -25.04
N SER A 102 40.53 30.53 -24.65
CA SER A 102 40.94 29.13 -24.85
C SER A 102 39.97 28.39 -25.79
N SER A 103 40.45 27.30 -26.40
CA SER A 103 39.62 26.31 -27.10
C SER A 103 39.01 25.26 -26.14
N ASP A 104 39.21 25.40 -24.84
CA ASP A 104 38.75 24.43 -23.84
C ASP A 104 37.30 24.72 -23.42
N TRP A 105 36.42 23.74 -23.60
CA TRP A 105 35.04 23.77 -23.10
C TRP A 105 34.55 22.38 -22.70
N VAL A 106 33.56 22.35 -21.80
CA VAL A 106 32.90 21.12 -21.37
C VAL A 106 31.77 20.79 -22.36
N THR A 107 31.74 19.55 -22.86
CA THR A 107 30.72 19.09 -23.82
C THR A 107 29.58 18.31 -23.15
N SER A 108 29.85 17.66 -22.02
CA SER A 108 28.85 16.96 -21.21
C SER A 108 29.30 16.92 -19.76
N TYR A 109 28.32 16.98 -18.85
CA TYR A 109 28.51 16.85 -17.41
C TYR A 109 27.27 16.24 -16.76
N LEU A 110 27.44 15.62 -15.60
CA LEU A 110 26.40 15.24 -14.66
C LEU A 110 26.22 16.38 -13.67
N LEU A 111 24.97 16.75 -13.40
CA LEU A 111 24.66 17.67 -12.32
C LEU A 111 24.33 16.84 -11.07
N MET A 112 24.92 17.21 -9.94
CA MET A 112 24.71 16.58 -8.65
C MET A 112 24.46 17.64 -7.56
N PHE A 113 23.65 17.31 -6.58
CA PHE A 113 23.33 18.20 -5.46
C PHE A 113 23.31 17.43 -4.13
N SER A 114 23.58 18.13 -3.03
CA SER A 114 23.51 17.56 -1.69
C SER A 114 23.15 18.65 -0.69
N ASP A 115 22.45 18.31 0.39
CA ASP A 115 22.15 19.26 1.47
C ASP A 115 23.24 19.28 2.56
N GLY A 116 24.26 18.43 2.47
CA GLY A 116 25.22 18.22 3.58
C GLY A 116 26.62 17.77 3.18
N GLY A 117 27.01 17.89 1.90
CA GLY A 117 28.39 17.62 1.45
C GLY A 117 28.78 16.15 1.33
N ARG A 118 27.96 15.24 1.84
CA ARG A 118 28.28 13.81 1.98
C ARG A 118 27.40 12.89 1.12
N ASN A 119 26.12 13.23 0.95
CA ASN A 119 25.13 12.42 0.24
C ASN A 119 24.72 13.11 -1.06
N TRP A 120 25.48 12.84 -2.12
CA TRP A 120 25.29 13.47 -3.42
C TRP A 120 24.27 12.73 -4.28
N LYS A 121 23.22 13.44 -4.68
CA LYS A 121 22.18 12.94 -5.59
C LYS A 121 22.44 13.47 -6.98
N GLN A 122 22.34 12.60 -7.98
CA GLN A 122 22.41 13.01 -9.38
C GLN A 122 21.08 13.64 -9.79
N TYR A 123 21.13 14.85 -10.32
CA TYR A 123 20.01 15.45 -11.03
C TYR A 123 19.79 14.67 -12.33
N ARG A 124 18.65 13.98 -12.41
CA ARG A 124 18.16 13.33 -13.63
C ARG A 124 16.97 14.12 -14.12
N ARG A 125 16.95 14.46 -15.41
CA ARG A 125 15.80 15.10 -16.06
C ARG A 125 14.51 14.27 -15.93
N GLU A 126 14.61 12.99 -15.57
CA GLU A 126 13.47 12.12 -15.20
C GLU A 126 12.67 12.61 -13.97
N GLU A 127 13.19 13.56 -13.19
CA GLU A 127 12.44 14.26 -12.12
C GLU A 127 12.13 15.74 -12.48
N SER A 128 12.33 16.13 -13.75
CA SER A 128 11.81 17.40 -14.27
C SER A 128 10.29 17.34 -14.27
N ILE A 129 9.65 18.33 -13.65
CA ILE A 129 8.20 18.50 -13.48
C ILE A 129 7.42 18.57 -14.83
N TRP A 130 8.09 18.39 -15.98
CA TRP A 130 7.47 18.28 -17.30
C TRP A 130 8.18 17.23 -18.15
N SER A 131 8.01 15.94 -17.85
CA SER A 131 8.20 14.93 -18.89
C SER A 131 7.09 15.07 -19.93
N GLU A 132 7.41 14.88 -21.20
CA GLU A 132 6.40 14.98 -22.25
C GLU A 132 5.57 13.70 -22.27
N VAL A 133 4.41 13.77 -21.62
CA VAL A 133 3.44 12.69 -21.55
C VAL A 133 2.31 12.94 -22.52
N VAL A 134 1.77 11.85 -23.07
CA VAL A 134 0.51 11.83 -23.80
C VAL A 134 -0.45 10.85 -23.12
N TYR A 135 -1.68 11.30 -22.89
CA TYR A 135 -2.75 10.49 -22.32
C TYR A 135 -3.71 10.03 -23.41
N PHE A 136 -4.07 8.76 -23.34
CA PHE A 136 -5.06 8.10 -24.16
C PHE A 136 -6.21 7.62 -23.28
N ASP A 137 -7.43 7.98 -23.66
CA ASP A 137 -8.69 7.69 -22.97
C ASP A 137 -9.37 6.39 -23.45
N GLY A 138 -8.70 5.60 -24.30
CA GLY A 138 -9.29 4.44 -24.98
C GLY A 138 -10.16 4.81 -26.19
N GLN A 139 -10.25 6.09 -26.57
CA GLN A 139 -10.93 6.56 -27.79
C GLN A 139 -10.07 7.56 -28.59
N SER A 140 -8.79 7.65 -28.26
CA SER A 140 -7.82 8.56 -28.87
C SER A 140 -6.63 7.78 -29.41
N ALA A 141 -5.99 8.32 -30.44
CA ALA A 141 -4.80 7.74 -31.04
C ALA A 141 -3.93 8.81 -31.70
N LEU A 142 -2.64 8.54 -31.82
CA LEU A 142 -1.70 9.31 -32.61
C LEU A 142 -1.32 8.51 -33.86
N LEU A 143 -1.42 9.12 -35.04
CA LEU A 143 -0.99 8.52 -36.30
C LEU A 143 0.20 9.30 -36.85
N TYR A 144 1.38 8.68 -36.83
CA TYR A 144 2.62 9.27 -37.33
C TYR A 144 2.91 8.80 -38.76
N LYS A 145 3.08 9.75 -39.67
CA LYS A 145 3.38 9.55 -41.10
C LYS A 145 4.87 9.78 -41.36
N LEU A 146 5.51 8.78 -41.96
CA LEU A 146 6.93 8.73 -42.24
C LEU A 146 7.23 9.41 -43.59
N ASP A 147 8.17 10.37 -43.63
CA ASP A 147 8.43 11.22 -44.81
C ASP A 147 9.12 10.49 -46.00
N LYS A 148 9.68 9.29 -45.81
CA LYS A 148 10.50 8.61 -46.83
C LYS A 148 10.30 7.08 -46.86
N LYS A 149 10.44 6.51 -48.06
CA LYS A 149 10.65 5.07 -48.25
C LYS A 149 11.98 4.69 -47.60
N PRO A 150 12.02 3.78 -46.61
CA PRO A 150 13.26 3.51 -45.90
C PRO A 150 14.28 2.88 -46.86
N LEU A 151 15.47 3.47 -46.90
CA LEU A 151 16.63 2.88 -47.58
C LEU A 151 17.05 1.61 -46.81
N LYS A 152 17.35 0.53 -47.53
CA LYS A 152 17.81 -0.73 -46.91
C LYS A 152 19.25 -0.57 -46.38
N PRO A 153 19.60 -1.18 -45.23
CA PRO A 153 18.75 -1.95 -44.31
C PRO A 153 17.97 -1.06 -43.32
N VAL A 154 16.75 -1.49 -42.99
CA VAL A 154 15.83 -0.77 -42.09
C VAL A 154 16.09 -1.23 -40.66
N ARG A 155 16.72 -0.38 -39.85
CA ARG A 155 16.72 -0.53 -38.40
C ARG A 155 15.53 0.23 -37.85
N ASP A 156 14.58 -0.47 -37.26
CA ASP A 156 13.45 0.15 -36.55
C ASP A 156 13.69 0.04 -35.03
N VAL A 157 13.76 1.19 -34.35
CA VAL A 157 13.91 1.32 -32.91
C VAL A 157 12.71 2.07 -32.36
N ILE A 158 11.93 1.39 -31.53
CA ILE A 158 10.76 1.95 -30.85
C ILE A 158 11.05 1.95 -29.35
N SER A 159 10.99 3.11 -28.72
CA SER A 159 11.15 3.25 -27.27
C SER A 159 10.01 4.06 -26.71
N LEU A 160 9.42 3.59 -25.60
CA LEU A 160 8.38 4.30 -24.87
C LEU A 160 8.37 3.86 -23.41
N LYS A 161 7.83 4.68 -22.54
CA LYS A 161 7.34 4.26 -21.23
C LYS A 161 5.82 4.33 -21.23
N PHE A 162 5.15 3.40 -20.56
CA PHE A 162 3.71 3.42 -20.42
C PHE A 162 3.28 3.25 -18.97
N LYS A 163 2.13 3.83 -18.65
CA LYS A 163 1.40 3.63 -17.41
C LYS A 163 -0.04 3.32 -17.76
N ALA A 164 -0.48 2.10 -17.47
CA ALA A 164 -1.79 1.62 -17.87
C ALA A 164 -2.84 1.88 -16.78
N ILE A 165 -4.01 2.39 -17.18
CA ILE A 165 -5.19 2.52 -16.31
C ILE A 165 -6.10 1.29 -16.44
N GLN A 166 -6.13 0.69 -17.64
CA GLN A 166 -6.85 -0.55 -17.91
C GLN A 166 -5.87 -1.67 -18.23
N SER A 167 -6.26 -2.90 -17.90
CA SER A 167 -5.44 -4.10 -18.06
C SER A 167 -5.38 -4.63 -19.50
N ASN A 168 -6.12 -4.02 -20.43
CA ASN A 168 -6.13 -4.37 -21.85
C ASN A 168 -6.07 -3.12 -22.73
N GLY A 169 -5.37 -3.21 -23.87
CA GLY A 169 -5.38 -2.16 -24.87
C GLY A 169 -4.19 -2.17 -25.83
N ILE A 170 -4.37 -1.66 -27.05
CA ILE A 170 -3.32 -1.59 -28.07
C ILE A 170 -2.45 -0.34 -27.88
N LEU A 171 -1.17 -0.54 -27.55
CA LEU A 171 -0.21 0.55 -27.35
C LEU A 171 0.31 1.10 -28.68
N LEU A 172 0.65 0.21 -29.61
CA LEU A 172 1.07 0.60 -30.96
C LEU A 172 0.63 -0.43 -32.00
N HIS A 173 0.41 0.05 -33.21
CA HIS A 173 0.13 -0.80 -34.36
C HIS A 173 0.66 -0.18 -35.65
N ARG A 174 1.26 -1.02 -36.48
CA ARG A 174 1.74 -0.69 -37.82
C ARG A 174 1.33 -1.78 -38.79
N GLU A 175 0.50 -1.44 -39.75
CA GLU A 175 0.07 -2.32 -40.83
C GLU A 175 0.96 -2.13 -42.07
N GLY A 176 1.19 -3.21 -42.80
CA GLY A 176 1.97 -3.28 -44.04
C GLY A 176 1.16 -3.71 -45.24
N GLN A 177 1.82 -3.76 -46.40
CA GLN A 177 1.21 -4.35 -47.59
C GLN A 177 1.10 -5.87 -47.41
N HIS A 178 0.09 -6.48 -48.01
CA HIS A 178 -0.11 -7.93 -48.00
C HIS A 178 -0.40 -8.58 -46.62
N GLY A 179 -0.88 -7.79 -45.64
CA GLY A 179 -1.34 -8.30 -44.34
C GLY A 179 -0.25 -8.43 -43.25
N ASN A 180 0.95 -7.95 -43.56
CA ASN A 180 2.04 -7.82 -42.59
C ASN A 180 1.65 -6.80 -41.52
N HIS A 181 1.90 -7.09 -40.26
CA HIS A 181 1.67 -6.11 -39.21
C HIS A 181 2.53 -6.36 -37.98
N ILE A 182 2.77 -5.25 -37.27
CA ILE A 182 3.36 -5.24 -35.94
C ILE A 182 2.34 -4.64 -34.99
N THR A 183 2.08 -5.33 -33.88
CA THR A 183 1.17 -4.85 -32.83
C THR A 183 1.81 -5.08 -31.47
N LEU A 184 1.78 -4.06 -30.61
CA LEU A 184 2.06 -4.20 -29.18
C LEU A 184 0.74 -4.01 -28.42
N GLU A 185 0.33 -5.04 -27.69
CA GLU A 185 -0.95 -5.08 -26.99
C GLU A 185 -0.73 -5.44 -25.52
N LEU A 186 -1.34 -4.70 -24.61
CA LEU A 186 -1.47 -5.10 -23.22
C LEU A 186 -2.68 -6.03 -23.13
N ILE A 187 -2.50 -7.24 -22.59
CA ILE A 187 -3.55 -8.24 -22.41
C ILE A 187 -3.47 -8.79 -20.98
N LYS A 188 -4.49 -8.48 -20.17
CA LYS A 188 -4.58 -8.86 -18.75
C LYS A 188 -3.30 -8.55 -17.97
N GLY A 189 -2.76 -7.34 -18.12
CA GLY A 189 -1.56 -6.89 -17.41
C GLY A 189 -0.24 -7.49 -17.92
N LYS A 190 -0.24 -8.14 -19.10
CA LYS A 190 0.97 -8.68 -19.76
C LYS A 190 1.15 -8.03 -21.11
N LEU A 191 2.38 -7.74 -21.51
CA LEU A 191 2.66 -7.09 -22.79
C LEU A 191 2.92 -8.14 -23.87
N VAL A 192 2.10 -8.13 -24.91
CA VAL A 192 2.14 -9.10 -26.01
C VAL A 192 2.55 -8.39 -27.30
N PHE A 193 3.65 -8.85 -27.88
CA PHE A 193 4.16 -8.39 -29.16
C PHE A 193 3.76 -9.40 -30.26
N PHE A 194 3.01 -8.93 -31.24
CA PHE A 194 2.58 -9.70 -32.41
C PHE A 194 3.34 -9.24 -33.64
N LEU A 195 3.97 -10.20 -34.33
CA LEU A 195 4.64 -9.99 -35.60
C LEU A 195 4.07 -10.96 -36.65
N ASN A 196 3.46 -10.41 -37.70
CA ASN A 196 2.99 -11.17 -38.84
C ASN A 196 3.79 -10.80 -40.10
N SER A 197 4.41 -11.81 -40.73
CA SER A 197 5.27 -11.67 -41.92
C SER A 197 4.60 -12.08 -43.24
N GLY A 198 3.32 -12.46 -43.24
CA GLY A 198 2.44 -12.55 -44.42
C GLY A 198 2.88 -13.48 -45.56
N ASN A 199 2.20 -14.62 -45.73
CA ASN A 199 2.00 -15.31 -47.03
C ASN A 199 0.98 -16.45 -46.88
N ALA A 200 -0.31 -16.17 -47.11
CA ALA A 200 -1.41 -17.15 -46.99
C ALA A 200 -1.97 -17.60 -48.35
N LYS A 201 -1.12 -17.81 -49.37
CA LYS A 201 -1.54 -18.32 -50.70
C LYS A 201 -0.80 -19.56 -51.22
N LEU A 202 0.10 -20.17 -50.44
CA LEU A 202 0.64 -21.51 -50.69
C LEU A 202 0.50 -22.34 -49.40
N PRO A 203 0.42 -23.68 -49.44
CA PRO A 203 0.31 -24.48 -48.24
C PRO A 203 1.67 -24.52 -47.54
N THR A 204 2.01 -23.45 -46.83
CA THR A 204 3.24 -23.32 -46.05
C THR A 204 2.93 -22.93 -44.62
N THR A 205 3.50 -23.73 -43.72
CA THR A 205 3.36 -23.84 -42.27
C THR A 205 4.05 -22.71 -41.49
N ILE A 206 3.73 -21.43 -41.73
CA ILE A 206 4.34 -20.32 -40.98
C ILE A 206 3.30 -19.66 -40.07
N ALA A 207 3.34 -20.01 -38.78
CA ALA A 207 2.51 -19.43 -37.73
C ALA A 207 2.98 -18.01 -37.35
N PRO A 208 2.07 -17.08 -37.01
CA PRO A 208 2.42 -15.75 -36.52
C PRO A 208 3.26 -15.83 -35.23
N VAL A 209 4.27 -14.97 -35.11
CA VAL A 209 5.13 -14.92 -33.91
C VAL A 209 4.44 -14.06 -32.85
N THR A 210 4.13 -14.69 -31.72
CA THR A 210 3.54 -14.03 -30.54
C THR A 210 4.52 -14.17 -29.39
N LEU A 211 4.97 -13.05 -28.83
CA LEU A 211 5.86 -13.02 -27.67
C LEU A 211 5.17 -12.26 -26.54
N THR A 212 5.17 -12.83 -25.33
CA THR A 212 4.62 -12.19 -24.14
C THR A 212 5.74 -11.89 -23.15
N LEU A 213 5.86 -10.64 -22.69
CA LEU A 213 6.79 -10.22 -21.65
C LEU A 213 6.10 -9.40 -20.56
N GLY A 214 6.65 -9.52 -19.35
CA GLY A 214 6.15 -8.86 -18.15
C GLY A 214 4.82 -9.42 -17.64
N SER A 215 4.48 -9.01 -16.42
CA SER A 215 3.26 -9.37 -15.71
C SER A 215 2.92 -8.29 -14.71
N LEU A 216 1.63 -8.04 -14.48
CA LEU A 216 1.15 -6.97 -13.59
C LEU A 216 1.59 -5.57 -14.04
N LEU A 217 1.70 -5.36 -15.35
CA LEU A 217 2.10 -4.07 -15.94
C LEU A 217 0.97 -3.02 -15.93
N ASP A 218 -0.16 -3.37 -15.32
CA ASP A 218 -1.35 -2.55 -15.06
C ASP A 218 -1.41 -2.06 -13.60
N ASP A 219 -0.27 -2.04 -12.91
CA ASP A 219 -0.10 -1.65 -11.51
C ASP A 219 -0.09 -0.12 -11.27
N GLN A 220 -0.44 0.67 -12.29
CA GLN A 220 -0.38 2.14 -12.27
C GLN A 220 1.03 2.72 -12.04
N HIS A 221 2.09 1.98 -12.32
CA HIS A 221 3.46 2.48 -12.40
C HIS A 221 3.92 2.63 -13.85
N TRP A 222 5.05 3.32 -14.02
CA TRP A 222 5.69 3.48 -15.32
C TRP A 222 6.54 2.25 -15.65
N HIS A 223 6.27 1.63 -16.79
CA HIS A 223 7.05 0.54 -17.35
C HIS A 223 7.72 0.98 -18.64
N SER A 224 8.99 0.63 -18.85
CA SER A 224 9.74 0.97 -20.06
C SER A 224 9.70 -0.15 -21.09
N VAL A 225 9.54 0.21 -22.36
CA VAL A 225 9.54 -0.70 -23.49
C VAL A 225 10.58 -0.25 -24.50
N LEU A 226 11.39 -1.19 -24.96
CA LEU A 226 12.32 -0.99 -26.08
C LEU A 226 12.19 -2.15 -27.05
N ILE A 227 11.88 -1.84 -28.31
CA ILE A 227 11.81 -2.80 -29.41
C ILE A 227 12.86 -2.38 -30.43
N GLU A 228 13.81 -3.27 -30.73
CA GLU A 228 14.76 -3.10 -31.83
C GLU A 228 14.53 -4.19 -32.86
N LEU A 229 14.28 -3.78 -34.10
CA LEU A 229 14.10 -4.64 -35.26
C LEU A 229 15.27 -4.41 -36.21
N LEU A 230 16.09 -5.44 -36.41
CA LEU A 230 17.25 -5.45 -37.31
C LEU A 230 17.11 -6.65 -38.26
N ASP A 231 16.68 -6.40 -39.50
CA ASP A 231 16.39 -7.42 -40.51
C ASP A 231 15.39 -8.50 -40.00
N THR A 232 15.90 -9.64 -39.52
CA THR A 232 15.09 -10.74 -38.93
C THR A 232 15.26 -10.86 -37.42
N GLN A 233 16.16 -10.09 -36.81
CA GLN A 233 16.41 -10.11 -35.37
C GLN A 233 15.52 -9.09 -34.67
N VAL A 234 14.86 -9.55 -33.60
CA VAL A 234 14.02 -8.71 -32.76
C VAL A 234 14.53 -8.78 -31.32
N ASN A 235 14.86 -7.61 -30.78
CA ASN A 235 15.12 -7.43 -29.36
C ASN A 235 13.89 -6.77 -28.75
N PHE A 236 13.20 -7.49 -27.87
CA PHE A 236 12.06 -6.95 -27.13
C PHE A 236 12.42 -6.87 -25.66
N THR A 237 12.47 -5.65 -25.14
CA THR A 237 12.81 -5.35 -23.75
C THR A 237 11.61 -4.73 -23.05
N VAL A 238 11.26 -5.29 -21.89
CA VAL A 238 10.30 -4.69 -20.96
C VAL A 238 11.00 -4.50 -19.62
N ASP A 239 11.04 -3.26 -19.15
CA ASP A 239 11.84 -2.78 -18.02
C ASP A 239 13.32 -3.15 -18.17
N LYS A 240 13.77 -4.22 -17.50
CA LYS A 240 15.15 -4.71 -17.56
C LYS A 240 15.26 -6.09 -18.21
N HIS A 241 14.14 -6.68 -18.61
CA HIS A 241 14.07 -8.04 -19.14
C HIS A 241 14.03 -8.00 -20.66
N THR A 242 15.10 -8.48 -21.28
CA THR A 242 15.24 -8.52 -22.74
C THR A 242 15.05 -9.94 -23.24
N HIS A 243 14.21 -10.11 -24.26
CA HIS A 243 14.16 -11.33 -25.06
C HIS A 243 14.61 -11.05 -26.47
N HIS A 244 15.52 -11.90 -26.94
CA HIS A 244 16.04 -11.88 -28.30
C HIS A 244 15.43 -13.05 -29.07
N PHE A 245 14.88 -12.80 -30.24
CA PHE A 245 14.41 -13.85 -31.13
C PHE A 245 14.61 -13.50 -32.59
N GLN A 246 14.63 -14.53 -33.43
CA GLN A 246 14.72 -14.38 -34.87
C GLN A 246 13.36 -14.67 -35.50
N ALA A 247 12.80 -13.68 -36.19
CA ALA A 247 11.59 -13.83 -36.98
C ALA A 247 11.87 -14.79 -38.15
N LYS A 248 11.13 -15.91 -38.23
CA LYS A 248 11.25 -16.88 -39.34
C LYS A 248 10.46 -16.37 -40.55
N GLY A 249 11.16 -15.97 -41.61
CA GLY A 249 10.59 -15.64 -42.92
C GLY A 249 11.67 -15.68 -44.01
N GLU A 250 11.33 -16.14 -45.22
CA GLU A 250 12.27 -16.26 -46.35
C GLU A 250 12.66 -14.92 -46.98
N SER A 251 11.91 -13.85 -46.69
CA SER A 251 12.29 -12.47 -47.03
C SER A 251 12.70 -11.71 -45.78
N SER A 252 13.93 -11.22 -45.75
CA SER A 252 14.53 -10.36 -44.71
C SER A 252 13.90 -8.96 -44.60
N TYR A 253 12.65 -8.79 -45.03
CA TYR A 253 12.00 -7.48 -45.16
C TYR A 253 10.51 -7.59 -44.82
N LEU A 254 10.09 -6.94 -43.73
CA LEU A 254 8.68 -6.66 -43.44
C LEU A 254 8.25 -5.43 -44.24
N ASP A 255 7.37 -5.62 -45.23
CA ASP A 255 6.84 -4.54 -46.06
C ASP A 255 5.75 -3.75 -45.31
N LEU A 256 6.16 -2.94 -44.32
CA LEU A 256 5.27 -2.14 -43.49
C LEU A 256 4.99 -0.77 -44.12
N ASN A 257 3.77 -0.26 -43.96
CA ASN A 257 3.36 1.03 -44.52
C ASN A 257 4.09 2.19 -43.83
N PHE A 258 3.96 3.38 -44.40
CA PHE A 258 4.58 4.62 -43.91
C PHE A 258 3.80 5.27 -42.75
N GLU A 259 2.90 4.53 -42.11
CA GLU A 259 2.07 5.04 -41.03
C GLU A 259 2.16 4.10 -39.81
N ILE A 260 2.41 4.67 -38.64
CA ILE A 260 2.39 3.96 -37.35
C ILE A 260 1.41 4.66 -36.41
N SER A 261 0.58 3.87 -35.76
CA SER A 261 -0.41 4.34 -34.79
C SER A 261 -0.01 4.01 -33.36
N PHE A 262 -0.28 4.93 -32.44
CA PHE A 262 -0.10 4.77 -31.00
C PHE A 262 -1.41 5.05 -30.28
N GLY A 263 -1.70 4.27 -29.24
CA GLY A 263 -2.92 4.40 -28.45
C GLY A 263 -4.14 3.63 -28.98
N GLY A 264 -4.13 3.20 -30.25
CA GLY A 264 -5.21 2.39 -30.84
C GLY A 264 -5.10 2.28 -32.35
N ILE A 265 -5.93 1.42 -32.97
CA ILE A 265 -6.01 1.24 -34.43
C ILE A 265 -7.21 2.02 -34.98
N PRO A 266 -7.00 3.10 -35.75
CA PRO A 266 -8.12 3.85 -36.32
C PRO A 266 -8.75 3.09 -37.50
N THR A 267 -10.09 3.00 -37.55
CA THR A 267 -10.77 2.42 -38.73
C THR A 267 -10.80 3.42 -39.89
N SER A 268 -10.50 2.96 -41.10
CA SER A 268 -10.71 3.74 -42.33
C SER A 268 -12.21 3.88 -42.64
N GLY A 269 -12.81 5.02 -42.29
CA GLY A 269 -14.14 5.40 -42.75
C GLY A 269 -14.97 6.19 -41.73
N ARG A 270 -14.82 7.52 -41.72
CA ARG A 270 -15.72 8.60 -41.20
C ARG A 270 -16.54 8.42 -39.91
N ALA A 271 -16.36 7.37 -39.13
CA ALA A 271 -16.84 7.23 -37.77
C ALA A 271 -15.65 6.91 -36.88
N TRP A 272 -15.58 7.55 -35.72
CA TRP A 272 -14.69 7.23 -34.61
C TRP A 272 -14.96 5.80 -34.10
N ALA A 273 -14.52 4.81 -34.86
CA ALA A 273 -14.59 3.40 -34.51
C ALA A 273 -13.18 2.82 -34.44
N PHE A 274 -12.97 1.93 -33.49
CA PHE A 274 -11.71 1.22 -33.24
C PHE A 274 -11.98 -0.28 -33.40
N THR A 275 -11.10 -0.99 -34.10
CA THR A 275 -11.28 -2.43 -34.41
C THR A 275 -11.14 -3.35 -33.20
N ARG A 276 -10.49 -2.89 -32.13
CA ARG A 276 -10.18 -3.58 -30.87
C ARG A 276 -10.13 -2.58 -29.72
N GLN A 277 -9.99 -3.04 -28.48
CA GLN A 277 -9.84 -2.15 -27.31
C GLN A 277 -8.56 -1.30 -27.46
N SER A 278 -8.73 0.01 -27.62
CA SER A 278 -7.63 0.98 -27.64
C SER A 278 -7.02 1.14 -26.24
N PHE A 279 -5.79 1.64 -26.18
CA PHE A 279 -5.08 1.83 -24.91
C PHE A 279 -5.70 2.96 -24.09
N HIS A 280 -5.94 2.67 -22.81
CA HIS A 280 -6.34 3.65 -21.81
C HIS A 280 -5.22 3.78 -20.77
N GLY A 281 -4.50 4.90 -20.84
CA GLY A 281 -3.34 5.15 -20.00
C GLY A 281 -2.48 6.28 -20.54
N CYS A 282 -1.24 6.36 -20.07
CA CYS A 282 -0.29 7.39 -20.44
C CYS A 282 0.93 6.79 -21.11
N LEU A 283 1.46 7.46 -22.13
CA LEU A 283 2.76 7.16 -22.73
C LEU A 283 3.72 8.34 -22.50
N GLU A 284 4.95 8.04 -22.11
CA GLU A 284 6.02 9.01 -21.89
C GLU A 284 7.24 8.61 -22.74
N ASN A 285 8.05 9.58 -23.17
CA ASN A 285 9.28 9.32 -23.93
C ASN A 285 9.03 8.46 -25.16
N LEU A 286 8.01 8.80 -25.96
CA LEU A 286 7.64 8.04 -27.15
C LEU A 286 8.56 8.40 -28.32
N TYR A 287 9.54 7.53 -28.58
CA TYR A 287 10.50 7.67 -29.66
C TYR A 287 10.32 6.59 -30.73
N TYR A 288 10.33 7.03 -31.99
CA TYR A 288 10.42 6.14 -33.15
C TYR A 288 11.63 6.55 -33.99
N ASN A 289 12.61 5.66 -34.15
CA ASN A 289 13.86 5.91 -34.89
C ASN A 289 14.57 7.22 -34.48
N GLY A 290 14.54 7.54 -33.18
CA GLY A 290 15.14 8.74 -32.61
C GLY A 290 14.31 10.02 -32.75
N VAL A 291 13.14 9.95 -33.38
CA VAL A 291 12.18 11.07 -33.45
C VAL A 291 11.25 11.04 -32.25
N ASP A 292 11.13 12.16 -31.53
CA ASP A 292 10.19 12.34 -30.42
C ASP A 292 8.77 12.57 -30.95
N VAL A 293 7.94 11.52 -30.92
CA VAL A 293 6.57 11.58 -31.45
C VAL A 293 5.68 12.44 -30.55
N THR A 294 5.93 12.48 -29.24
CA THR A 294 5.17 13.32 -28.31
C THR A 294 5.40 14.79 -28.59
N GLU A 295 6.66 15.18 -28.84
CA GLU A 295 7.02 16.56 -29.20
C GLU A 295 6.36 16.98 -30.52
N LEU A 296 6.35 16.09 -31.53
CA LEU A 296 5.67 16.35 -32.80
C LEU A 296 4.17 16.61 -32.58
N ALA A 297 3.52 15.81 -31.74
CA ALA A 297 2.09 15.94 -31.42
C ALA A 297 1.80 17.27 -30.72
N LYS A 298 2.55 17.61 -29.66
CA LYS A 298 2.43 18.88 -28.95
C LYS A 298 2.62 20.09 -29.86
N LYS A 299 3.61 20.03 -30.76
CA LYS A 299 3.93 21.11 -31.70
C LYS A 299 3.04 21.11 -32.96
N HIS A 300 2.04 20.23 -33.03
CA HIS A 300 1.08 20.14 -34.13
C HIS A 300 1.77 20.07 -35.51
N LYS A 301 2.82 19.24 -35.62
CA LYS A 301 3.56 19.07 -36.87
C LYS A 301 2.70 18.36 -37.92
N PRO A 302 2.89 18.62 -39.23
CA PRO A 302 2.04 18.04 -40.28
C PRO A 302 2.18 16.51 -40.43
N GLN A 303 3.25 15.94 -39.89
CA GLN A 303 3.54 14.51 -39.94
C GLN A 303 2.75 13.69 -38.92
N ILE A 304 2.13 14.34 -37.93
CA ILE A 304 1.36 13.67 -36.87
C ILE A 304 -0.10 14.07 -36.97
N LEU A 305 -0.99 13.08 -36.96
CA LEU A 305 -2.43 13.27 -36.92
C LEU A 305 -2.93 12.80 -35.55
N MET A 306 -3.51 13.73 -34.79
CA MET A 306 -4.19 13.43 -33.54
C MET A 306 -5.63 13.04 -33.82
N MET A 307 -6.05 11.89 -33.30
CA MET A 307 -7.41 11.37 -33.41
C MET A 307 -8.05 11.31 -32.02
N GLY A 308 -9.28 11.78 -31.90
CA GLY A 308 -9.94 11.93 -30.60
C GLY A 308 -9.34 13.06 -29.76
N ASN A 309 -9.61 13.04 -28.45
CA ASN A 309 -9.15 14.06 -27.52
C ASN A 309 -7.84 13.63 -26.84
N VAL A 310 -6.73 13.88 -27.53
CA VAL A 310 -5.39 13.60 -26.98
C VAL A 310 -5.00 14.69 -25.97
N SER A 311 -4.67 14.29 -24.75
CA SER A 311 -4.21 15.19 -23.69
C SER A 311 -2.70 15.04 -23.47
N PHE A 312 -2.02 16.13 -23.10
CA PHE A 312 -0.58 16.12 -22.82
C PHE A 312 -0.26 16.13 -21.32
N SER A 313 -1.21 15.65 -20.51
CA SER A 313 -1.09 15.48 -19.07
C SER A 313 -1.56 14.09 -18.70
N CYS A 314 -0.79 13.38 -17.86
CA CYS A 314 -1.24 12.10 -17.33
C CYS A 314 -2.15 12.34 -16.11
N PRO A 315 -3.44 11.98 -16.16
CA PRO A 315 -4.30 12.06 -14.99
C PRO A 315 -3.74 11.15 -13.90
N GLN A 316 -3.50 11.71 -12.72
CA GLN A 316 -3.27 10.89 -11.52
C GLN A 316 -4.59 10.18 -11.20
N PRO A 317 -4.57 8.88 -10.85
CA PRO A 317 -5.80 8.20 -10.44
C PRO A 317 -6.40 8.99 -9.28
N GLN A 318 -7.63 9.46 -9.47
CA GLN A 318 -8.33 10.25 -8.46
C GLN A 318 -8.72 9.29 -7.34
N THR A 319 -7.87 9.15 -6.32
CA THR A 319 -8.20 8.41 -5.11
C THR A 319 -9.25 9.19 -4.34
N VAL A 320 -10.51 8.78 -4.45
CA VAL A 320 -11.60 9.38 -3.69
C VAL A 320 -11.55 8.82 -2.26
N PRO A 321 -11.24 9.64 -1.23
CA PRO A 321 -11.20 9.14 0.13
C PRO A 321 -12.62 8.82 0.60
N VAL A 322 -12.80 7.62 1.16
CA VAL A 322 -14.05 7.23 1.84
C VAL A 322 -13.97 7.64 3.31
N THR A 323 -14.98 8.35 3.80
CA THR A 323 -15.04 8.78 5.20
C THR A 323 -16.10 7.98 5.96
N PHE A 324 -15.68 7.25 6.99
CA PHE A 324 -16.59 6.54 7.90
C PHE A 324 -17.05 7.48 9.01
N LEU A 325 -18.23 8.08 8.86
CA LEU A 325 -18.78 9.06 9.81
C LEU A 325 -19.31 8.43 11.10
N SER A 326 -19.49 7.11 11.12
CA SER A 326 -20.03 6.37 12.26
C SER A 326 -19.30 5.03 12.42
N SER A 327 -19.24 4.53 13.65
CA SER A 327 -18.77 3.19 14.01
C SER A 327 -19.62 2.04 13.44
N ARG A 328 -20.66 2.33 12.63
CA ARG A 328 -21.48 1.35 11.90
C ARG A 328 -21.22 1.35 10.40
N SER A 329 -20.45 2.32 9.91
CA SER A 329 -20.16 2.44 8.49
C SER A 329 -19.08 1.44 8.12
N TYR A 330 -19.31 0.69 7.05
CA TYR A 330 -18.32 -0.22 6.48
C TYR A 330 -18.34 -0.16 4.95
N LEU A 331 -17.23 -0.58 4.34
CA LEU A 331 -17.06 -0.73 2.90
C LEU A 331 -16.62 -2.15 2.62
N ALA A 332 -17.42 -2.89 1.85
CA ALA A 332 -17.07 -4.23 1.38
C ALA A 332 -16.46 -4.14 -0.03
N LEU A 333 -15.27 -4.69 -0.20
CA LEU A 333 -14.55 -4.75 -1.47
C LEU A 333 -14.27 -6.21 -1.86
N PRO A 334 -14.36 -6.56 -3.15
CA PRO A 334 -14.03 -7.91 -3.60
C PRO A 334 -12.54 -8.21 -3.34
N GLY A 335 -12.27 -9.42 -2.85
CA GLY A 335 -10.92 -9.96 -2.67
C GLY A 335 -10.51 -10.90 -3.80
N ASN A 336 -9.22 -11.16 -3.92
CA ASN A 336 -8.69 -12.15 -4.87
C ASN A 336 -8.76 -13.55 -4.22
N SER A 337 -9.81 -14.29 -4.53
CA SER A 337 -10.02 -15.65 -4.02
C SER A 337 -9.03 -16.64 -4.64
N GLY A 338 -8.43 -17.53 -3.82
CA GLY A 338 -7.59 -18.64 -4.30
C GLY A 338 -6.09 -18.32 -4.47
N GLU A 339 -5.64 -17.14 -4.03
CA GLU A 339 -4.22 -16.83 -3.89
C GLU A 339 -3.65 -17.37 -2.57
N ASP A 340 -2.43 -17.91 -2.60
CA ASP A 340 -1.67 -18.42 -1.43
C ASP A 340 -1.11 -17.31 -0.52
N LYS A 341 -1.61 -16.10 -0.70
CA LYS A 341 -1.17 -14.87 -0.06
C LYS A 341 -2.36 -13.93 0.13
N VAL A 342 -2.45 -13.31 1.30
CA VAL A 342 -3.27 -12.10 1.50
C VAL A 342 -2.34 -10.89 1.35
N SER A 343 -2.73 -9.92 0.52
CA SER A 343 -1.96 -8.69 0.30
C SER A 343 -2.92 -7.52 0.15
N VAL A 344 -2.95 -6.62 1.12
CA VAL A 344 -3.84 -5.45 1.09
C VAL A 344 -3.03 -4.19 1.38
N THR A 345 -3.17 -3.18 0.53
CA THR A 345 -2.48 -1.88 0.69
C THR A 345 -3.50 -0.77 0.61
N PHE A 346 -3.47 0.16 1.56
CA PHE A 346 -4.38 1.30 1.63
C PHE A 346 -3.74 2.45 2.42
N GLN A 347 -4.36 3.63 2.37
CA GLN A 347 -4.00 4.76 3.21
C GLN A 347 -5.15 5.08 4.15
N PHE A 348 -4.83 5.51 5.37
CA PHE A 348 -5.83 5.98 6.32
C PHE A 348 -5.34 7.20 7.08
N ARG A 349 -6.28 7.98 7.61
CA ARG A 349 -6.03 9.04 8.59
C ARG A 349 -7.14 9.04 9.62
N THR A 350 -6.80 9.29 10.88
CA THR A 350 -7.81 9.35 11.95
C THR A 350 -7.27 10.12 13.15
N TRP A 351 -8.19 10.66 13.95
CA TRP A 351 -7.91 11.17 15.29
C TRP A 351 -8.26 10.15 16.39
N ASN A 352 -8.95 9.07 16.03
CA ASN A 352 -9.40 8.07 16.97
C ASN A 352 -8.20 7.24 17.46
N ARG A 353 -8.10 7.05 18.78
CA ARG A 353 -7.01 6.26 19.38
C ARG A 353 -7.16 4.75 19.18
N ALA A 354 -8.37 4.29 18.86
CA ALA A 354 -8.67 2.91 18.54
C ALA A 354 -9.71 2.83 17.40
N GLY A 355 -9.66 1.75 16.61
CA GLY A 355 -10.59 1.54 15.50
C GLY A 355 -10.32 0.28 14.69
N HIS A 356 -11.36 -0.47 14.34
CA HIS A 356 -11.28 -1.49 13.30
C HIS A 356 -11.03 -0.83 11.94
N LEU A 357 -9.98 -1.25 11.24
CA LEU A 357 -9.65 -0.72 9.92
C LEU A 357 -9.99 -1.71 8.82
N LEU A 358 -9.68 -2.99 9.01
CA LEU A 358 -9.85 -4.01 7.99
C LEU A 358 -10.12 -5.37 8.61
N PHE A 359 -11.05 -6.11 8.03
CA PHE A 359 -11.38 -7.49 8.33
C PHE A 359 -11.44 -8.31 7.04
N GLY A 360 -10.97 -9.55 7.09
CA GLY A 360 -11.13 -10.51 6.00
C GLY A 360 -11.23 -11.93 6.51
N GLU A 361 -12.06 -12.72 5.85
CA GLU A 361 -12.13 -14.16 6.08
C GLU A 361 -11.09 -14.89 5.23
N LEU A 362 -10.62 -16.04 5.71
CA LEU A 362 -9.79 -16.95 4.93
C LEU A 362 -10.66 -18.04 4.31
N GLN A 363 -10.25 -18.54 3.15
CA GLN A 363 -11.01 -19.57 2.42
C GLN A 363 -11.30 -20.80 3.28
N ARG A 364 -12.45 -21.42 3.00
CA ARG A 364 -12.91 -22.69 3.61
C ARG A 364 -13.07 -22.63 5.14
N GLY A 365 -13.34 -21.45 5.71
CA GLY A 365 -13.54 -21.29 7.16
C GLY A 365 -12.26 -21.58 7.98
N SER A 366 -11.09 -21.47 7.36
CA SER A 366 -9.79 -21.77 7.97
C SER A 366 -9.30 -20.71 8.95
N GLY A 367 -10.02 -19.58 9.06
CA GLY A 367 -9.74 -18.50 9.97
C GLY A 367 -10.20 -17.15 9.45
N SER A 368 -9.76 -16.10 10.13
CA SER A 368 -9.96 -14.71 9.73
C SER A 368 -8.77 -13.86 10.18
N PHE A 369 -8.61 -12.69 9.57
CA PHE A 369 -7.64 -11.72 10.02
C PHE A 369 -8.30 -10.36 10.25
N VAL A 370 -7.75 -9.61 11.19
CA VAL A 370 -8.27 -8.30 11.61
C VAL A 370 -7.11 -7.35 11.80
N LEU A 371 -7.16 -6.20 11.15
CA LEU A 371 -6.28 -5.07 11.39
C LEU A 371 -7.06 -3.98 12.12
N PHE A 372 -6.55 -3.58 13.29
CA PHE A 372 -7.14 -2.52 14.09
C PHE A 372 -6.08 -1.60 14.66
N LEU A 373 -6.47 -0.34 14.88
CA LEU A 373 -5.70 0.66 15.58
C LEU A 373 -5.96 0.51 17.08
N LYS A 374 -4.90 0.55 17.90
CA LYS A 374 -4.98 0.56 19.35
C LYS A 374 -3.87 1.42 19.93
N ASP A 375 -4.26 2.44 20.69
CA ASP A 375 -3.34 3.39 21.34
C ASP A 375 -2.35 4.03 20.33
N GLY A 376 -2.84 4.34 19.12
CA GLY A 376 -2.03 4.92 18.05
C GLY A 376 -1.07 3.95 17.35
N LYS A 377 -1.19 2.64 17.58
CA LYS A 377 -0.40 1.58 16.92
C LYS A 377 -1.31 0.65 16.14
N LEU A 378 -0.87 0.17 14.99
CA LEU A 378 -1.60 -0.84 14.25
C LEU A 378 -1.31 -2.22 14.81
N LYS A 379 -2.36 -3.03 14.96
CA LYS A 379 -2.28 -4.42 15.39
C LYS A 379 -3.04 -5.30 14.41
N LEU A 380 -2.31 -6.22 13.78
CA LEU A 380 -2.86 -7.27 12.93
C LEU A 380 -2.98 -8.54 13.74
N SER A 381 -4.18 -9.11 13.82
CA SER A 381 -4.50 -10.34 14.52
C SER A 381 -5.01 -11.39 13.53
N LEU A 382 -4.37 -12.55 13.50
CA LEU A 382 -4.79 -13.72 12.74
C LEU A 382 -5.46 -14.72 13.68
N PHE A 383 -6.70 -15.09 13.38
CA PHE A 383 -7.52 -16.02 14.13
C PHE A 383 -7.68 -17.32 13.34
N GLN A 384 -7.43 -18.46 13.98
CA GLN A 384 -7.63 -19.78 13.38
C GLN A 384 -8.34 -20.71 14.37
N PRO A 385 -9.17 -21.65 13.88
CA PRO A 385 -9.87 -22.59 14.76
C PRO A 385 -8.89 -23.38 15.64
N GLY A 386 -9.12 -23.37 16.95
CA GLY A 386 -8.33 -24.13 17.92
C GLY A 386 -6.93 -23.59 18.24
N GLN A 387 -6.55 -22.41 17.73
CA GLN A 387 -5.27 -21.76 18.04
C GLN A 387 -5.46 -20.41 18.74
N SER A 388 -4.45 -19.98 19.50
CA SER A 388 -4.42 -18.63 20.04
C SER A 388 -4.19 -17.59 18.93
N PRO A 389 -4.76 -16.38 19.03
CA PRO A 389 -4.59 -15.36 18.01
C PRO A 389 -3.13 -14.92 17.88
N ARG A 390 -2.63 -14.89 16.64
CA ARG A 390 -1.25 -14.44 16.36
C ARG A 390 -1.28 -12.96 16.01
N ASN A 391 -0.42 -12.17 16.66
CA ASN A 391 -0.45 -10.71 16.57
C ASN A 391 0.85 -10.14 15.99
N VAL A 392 0.74 -9.16 15.09
CA VAL A 392 1.82 -8.25 14.68
C VAL A 392 1.42 -6.85 15.12
N THR A 393 2.33 -6.08 15.70
CA THR A 393 2.10 -4.66 16.00
C THR A 393 3.09 -3.80 15.24
N ALA A 394 2.63 -2.71 14.62
CA ALA A 394 3.43 -1.84 13.77
C ALA A 394 3.07 -0.36 13.96
N GLY A 395 4.06 0.51 13.74
CA GLY A 395 3.93 1.96 13.84
C GLY A 395 3.67 2.49 15.26
N ALA A 396 3.61 3.83 15.37
CA ALA A 396 3.28 4.54 16.60
C ALA A 396 2.77 5.95 16.29
N GLY A 397 1.81 6.44 17.07
CA GLY A 397 1.26 7.79 16.92
C GLY A 397 0.38 7.99 15.69
N LEU A 398 -0.15 6.90 15.10
CA LEU A 398 -0.89 6.90 13.82
C LEU A 398 -2.30 7.50 13.89
N ASN A 399 -2.59 8.24 14.96
CA ASN A 399 -3.87 8.90 15.25
C ASN A 399 -3.71 10.43 15.33
N ASP A 400 -2.80 10.97 14.51
CA ASP A 400 -2.40 12.38 14.45
C ASP A 400 -3.17 13.19 13.38
N GLY A 401 -4.16 12.56 12.74
CA GLY A 401 -4.94 13.15 11.66
C GLY A 401 -4.23 13.27 10.30
N GLN A 402 -2.97 12.83 10.20
CA GLN A 402 -2.22 12.77 8.94
C GLN A 402 -2.49 11.45 8.20
N TRP A 403 -2.15 11.45 6.91
CA TRP A 403 -2.24 10.24 6.09
C TRP A 403 -1.07 9.32 6.38
N HIS A 404 -1.39 8.05 6.62
CA HIS A 404 -0.43 6.96 6.79
C HIS A 404 -0.67 5.89 5.73
N SER A 405 0.42 5.37 5.16
CA SER A 405 0.41 4.27 4.20
C SER A 405 0.55 2.94 4.95
N VAL A 406 -0.34 2.00 4.66
CA VAL A 406 -0.37 0.68 5.30
C VAL A 406 -0.34 -0.40 4.23
N SER A 407 0.62 -1.31 4.33
CA SER A 407 0.64 -2.54 3.54
C SER A 407 0.69 -3.74 4.47
N LEU A 408 -0.29 -4.62 4.38
CA LEU A 408 -0.27 -5.91 5.05
C LEU A 408 0.00 -6.99 4.02
N SER A 409 0.85 -7.95 4.38
CA SER A 409 0.93 -9.18 3.63
C SER A 409 1.11 -10.40 4.53
N ALA A 410 0.38 -11.46 4.22
CA ALA A 410 0.46 -12.72 4.92
C ALA A 410 0.65 -13.83 3.89
N LYS A 411 1.79 -14.51 3.96
CA LYS A 411 2.16 -15.62 3.06
C LYS A 411 2.82 -16.74 3.84
N TRP A 412 2.19 -17.92 3.83
CA TRP A 412 2.69 -19.20 4.34
C TRP A 412 3.32 -19.20 5.74
N SER A 413 4.57 -18.72 5.87
CA SER A 413 5.37 -18.69 7.10
C SER A 413 5.64 -17.28 7.65
N HIS A 414 5.14 -16.22 7.01
CA HIS A 414 5.40 -14.84 7.43
C HIS A 414 4.14 -13.98 7.36
N MET A 415 3.94 -13.18 8.41
CA MET A 415 2.97 -12.09 8.45
C MET A 415 3.73 -10.78 8.65
N ASN A 416 3.51 -9.80 7.78
CA ASN A 416 4.12 -8.49 7.91
C ASN A 416 3.07 -7.38 7.82
N VAL A 417 3.39 -6.26 8.48
CA VAL A 417 2.67 -5.00 8.39
C VAL A 417 3.72 -3.92 8.18
N VAL A 418 3.62 -3.20 7.08
CA VAL A 418 4.46 -2.04 6.74
C VAL A 418 3.62 -0.79 6.97
N VAL A 419 4.18 0.18 7.70
CA VAL A 419 3.56 1.48 7.97
C VAL A 419 4.57 2.56 7.63
N ASP A 420 4.25 3.45 6.70
CA ASP A 420 5.12 4.57 6.28
C ASP A 420 6.58 4.15 6.02
N ASP A 421 6.75 3.06 5.27
CA ASP A 421 8.03 2.40 4.93
C ASP A 421 8.75 1.67 6.08
N ASP A 422 8.25 1.75 7.32
CA ASP A 422 8.72 0.94 8.45
C ASP A 422 8.03 -0.45 8.47
N THR A 423 8.84 -1.51 8.47
CA THR A 423 8.34 -2.89 8.38
C THR A 423 8.36 -3.59 9.75
N ALA A 424 7.22 -4.09 10.21
CA ALA A 424 7.11 -5.04 11.31
C ALA A 424 6.81 -6.45 10.78
N VAL A 425 7.61 -7.45 11.19
CA VAL A 425 7.46 -8.85 10.74
C VAL A 425 7.28 -9.78 11.93
N GLN A 426 6.31 -10.68 11.85
CA GLN A 426 6.17 -11.81 12.76
C GLN A 426 6.30 -13.13 11.98
N PRO A 427 7.26 -14.00 12.31
CA PRO A 427 7.32 -15.35 11.75
C PRO A 427 6.13 -16.19 12.25
N LEU A 428 5.55 -16.97 11.34
CA LEU A 428 4.47 -17.91 11.60
C LEU A 428 5.01 -19.34 11.56
N LEU A 429 4.51 -20.21 12.45
CA LEU A 429 4.51 -21.65 12.17
C LEU A 429 3.75 -21.88 10.86
N ALA A 430 4.30 -22.71 9.97
CA ALA A 430 3.79 -22.94 8.62
C ALA A 430 2.28 -23.19 8.62
N VAL A 431 1.53 -22.26 8.05
CA VAL A 431 0.07 -22.27 8.02
C VAL A 431 -0.36 -21.95 6.60
N LEU A 432 -1.35 -22.70 6.08
CA LEU A 432 -1.96 -22.37 4.81
C LEU A 432 -2.79 -21.09 4.98
N ILE A 433 -2.48 -20.05 4.22
CA ILE A 433 -3.23 -18.80 4.17
C ILE A 433 -3.78 -18.70 2.75
N ASP A 434 -5.09 -18.80 2.62
CA ASP A 434 -5.79 -18.72 1.34
C ASP A 434 -6.80 -17.57 1.43
N SER A 435 -6.65 -16.59 0.54
CA SER A 435 -7.37 -15.32 0.61
C SER A 435 -8.86 -15.50 0.32
N GLY A 436 -9.71 -14.97 1.20
CA GLY A 436 -11.17 -14.98 1.04
C GLY A 436 -11.70 -14.08 -0.07
N ASP A 437 -13.01 -14.15 -0.30
CA ASP A 437 -13.70 -13.50 -1.41
C ASP A 437 -13.99 -12.01 -1.17
N THR A 438 -13.94 -11.52 0.07
CA THR A 438 -14.35 -10.15 0.41
C THR A 438 -13.52 -9.59 1.58
N TYR A 439 -13.13 -8.32 1.43
CA TYR A 439 -12.49 -7.51 2.46
C TYR A 439 -13.45 -6.42 2.96
N TYR A 440 -13.50 -6.22 4.27
CA TYR A 440 -14.37 -5.25 4.91
C TYR A 440 -13.55 -4.18 5.60
N PHE A 441 -13.73 -2.92 5.21
CA PHE A 441 -13.14 -1.76 5.87
C PHE A 441 -14.17 -1.12 6.81
N GLY A 442 -13.79 -0.82 8.05
CA GLY A 442 -14.71 -0.35 9.10
C GLY A 442 -15.32 -1.48 9.94
N ALA A 443 -16.36 -1.19 10.71
CA ALA A 443 -16.96 -2.15 11.65
C ALA A 443 -17.96 -3.08 10.95
N LEU A 444 -17.71 -4.39 10.99
CA LEU A 444 -18.54 -5.41 10.34
C LEU A 444 -19.69 -5.93 11.23
N TYR A 445 -19.49 -5.91 12.55
CA TYR A 445 -20.41 -6.49 13.51
C TYR A 445 -21.19 -5.41 14.24
N GLU A 446 -22.45 -5.70 14.55
CA GLU A 446 -23.27 -4.79 15.33
C GLU A 446 -22.82 -4.73 16.78
N GLN A 447 -23.05 -3.59 17.42
CA GLN A 447 -22.56 -3.39 18.79
C GLN A 447 -23.35 -4.17 19.85
N SER A 448 -24.58 -4.57 19.53
CA SER A 448 -25.46 -5.23 20.48
C SER A 448 -26.56 -6.01 19.78
N CYS A 449 -27.24 -6.87 20.53
CA CYS A 449 -28.47 -7.52 20.08
C CYS A 449 -29.59 -6.50 19.80
N GLU A 450 -29.67 -5.38 20.52
CA GLU A 450 -30.68 -4.35 20.25
C GLU A 450 -30.49 -3.75 18.84
N ALA A 451 -29.24 -3.56 18.41
CA ALA A 451 -28.95 -3.09 17.06
C ALA A 451 -29.41 -4.09 15.97
N HIS A 452 -29.19 -5.39 16.17
CA HIS A 452 -29.75 -6.44 15.30
C HIS A 452 -31.29 -6.45 15.28
N LYS A 453 -31.93 -6.24 16.44
CA LYS A 453 -33.38 -6.17 16.53
C LYS A 453 -33.95 -5.00 15.74
N HIS A 454 -33.32 -3.83 15.78
CA HIS A 454 -33.74 -2.66 14.99
C HIS A 454 -33.63 -2.87 13.48
N ARG A 455 -32.76 -3.80 13.03
CA ARG A 455 -32.66 -4.22 11.63
C ARG A 455 -33.79 -5.17 11.20
N GLY A 456 -34.52 -5.74 12.16
CA GLY A 456 -35.54 -6.76 11.92
C GLY A 456 -34.97 -8.18 11.90
N ASP A 457 -33.77 -8.40 12.44
CA ASP A 457 -33.17 -9.73 12.52
C ASP A 457 -33.91 -10.60 13.57
N PRO A 458 -34.11 -11.91 13.31
CA PRO A 458 -34.78 -12.81 14.25
C PRO A 458 -33.89 -13.18 15.45
N SER A 459 -34.46 -13.80 16.49
CA SER A 459 -33.66 -14.39 17.59
C SER A 459 -32.70 -15.46 17.07
N GLY A 460 -31.46 -15.46 17.52
CA GLY A 460 -30.42 -16.33 16.98
C GLY A 460 -29.04 -16.13 17.60
N LEU A 461 -28.04 -16.83 17.06
CA LEU A 461 -26.63 -16.61 17.42
C LEU A 461 -26.02 -15.54 16.51
N TYR A 462 -25.42 -14.51 17.11
CA TYR A 462 -24.82 -13.39 16.41
C TYR A 462 -23.44 -13.07 16.98
N TYR A 463 -22.53 -12.63 16.11
CA TYR A 463 -21.32 -11.95 16.55
C TYR A 463 -21.65 -10.50 16.83
N ILE A 464 -21.36 -10.04 18.04
CA ILE A 464 -21.48 -8.64 18.40
C ILE A 464 -20.12 -8.07 18.77
N ASP A 465 -19.97 -6.77 18.57
CA ASP A 465 -18.78 -6.00 18.88
C ASP A 465 -19.13 -4.88 19.89
N ALA A 466 -19.13 -5.24 21.16
CA ALA A 466 -19.64 -4.41 22.25
C ALA A 466 -18.83 -3.13 22.52
N ASP A 467 -17.62 -2.98 21.97
CA ASP A 467 -16.87 -1.72 21.98
C ASP A 467 -16.73 -1.09 20.59
N GLY A 468 -17.23 -1.76 19.55
CA GLY A 468 -17.43 -1.27 18.20
C GLY A 468 -16.13 -0.97 17.47
N SER A 469 -15.59 0.23 17.66
CA SER A 469 -14.26 0.61 17.14
C SER A 469 -13.19 0.47 18.24
N GLY A 470 -13.49 -0.18 19.35
CA GLY A 470 -12.56 -0.39 20.44
C GLY A 470 -11.54 -1.51 20.17
N PRO A 471 -10.67 -1.81 21.15
CA PRO A 471 -9.60 -2.79 21.01
C PRO A 471 -10.02 -4.25 21.20
N LEU A 472 -11.28 -4.54 21.52
CA LEU A 472 -11.79 -5.90 21.70
C LEU A 472 -12.32 -6.41 20.35
N GLY A 473 -12.10 -7.69 20.07
CA GLY A 473 -12.71 -8.31 18.89
C GLY A 473 -14.18 -8.62 19.11
N PRO A 474 -14.92 -8.98 18.04
CA PRO A 474 -16.28 -9.46 18.15
C PRO A 474 -16.33 -10.80 18.92
N PHE A 475 -17.48 -11.10 19.51
CA PHE A 475 -17.71 -12.37 20.19
C PHE A 475 -19.14 -12.88 19.98
N LEU A 476 -19.27 -14.19 20.01
CA LEU A 476 -20.53 -14.87 19.76
C LEU A 476 -21.45 -14.78 20.98
N VAL A 477 -22.69 -14.35 20.76
CA VAL A 477 -23.76 -14.29 21.75
C VAL A 477 -25.04 -14.86 21.18
N TYR A 478 -25.96 -15.26 22.06
CA TYR A 478 -27.33 -15.54 21.65
C TYR A 478 -28.18 -14.29 21.88
N CYS A 479 -28.72 -13.75 20.80
CA CYS A 479 -29.65 -12.64 20.84
C CYS A 479 -31.08 -13.16 20.92
N ASN A 480 -31.76 -12.85 22.02
CA ASN A 480 -33.20 -13.10 22.14
C ASN A 480 -33.97 -11.80 21.89
N MET A 481 -34.68 -11.73 20.76
CA MET A 481 -35.38 -10.54 20.26
C MET A 481 -36.90 -10.59 20.43
N THR A 482 -37.46 -11.60 21.13
CA THR A 482 -38.92 -11.79 21.24
C THR A 482 -39.64 -10.62 21.91
N ASP A 483 -39.05 -10.05 22.96
CA ASP A 483 -39.57 -8.88 23.67
C ASP A 483 -38.53 -7.75 23.67
N ALA A 484 -37.86 -7.46 24.78
CA ALA A 484 -36.64 -6.65 24.80
C ALA A 484 -35.46 -7.43 24.20
N ALA A 485 -34.49 -6.78 23.54
CA ALA A 485 -33.34 -7.51 23.01
C ALA A 485 -32.40 -7.92 24.15
N TRP A 486 -32.33 -9.23 24.41
CA TRP A 486 -31.40 -9.79 25.39
C TRP A 486 -30.12 -10.27 24.71
N THR A 487 -28.98 -9.81 25.22
CA THR A 487 -27.66 -10.35 24.89
C THR A 487 -27.34 -11.48 25.88
N VAL A 488 -27.50 -12.73 25.45
CA VAL A 488 -27.30 -13.91 26.30
C VAL A 488 -25.92 -14.52 26.03
N VAL A 489 -25.06 -14.45 27.05
CA VAL A 489 -23.69 -15.01 27.00
C VAL A 489 -23.64 -16.31 27.81
N ARG A 490 -23.36 -17.43 27.14
CA ARG A 490 -23.27 -18.76 27.78
C ARG A 490 -21.85 -19.07 28.23
N HIS A 491 -21.73 -19.81 29.33
CA HIS A 491 -20.47 -20.40 29.77
C HIS A 491 -20.30 -21.83 29.20
N GLY A 492 -19.06 -22.29 29.04
CA GLY A 492 -18.73 -23.63 28.56
C GLY A 492 -18.84 -24.75 29.59
N GLY A 493 -19.24 -24.44 30.83
CA GLY A 493 -19.49 -25.44 31.88
C GLY A 493 -20.91 -26.05 31.80
N PRO A 494 -21.16 -27.18 32.49
CA PRO A 494 -22.50 -27.76 32.61
C PRO A 494 -23.42 -26.84 33.43
N ASP A 495 -24.74 -26.94 33.21
CA ASP A 495 -25.76 -26.13 33.90
C ASP A 495 -25.77 -26.30 35.42
N ALA A 496 -25.22 -27.41 35.92
CA ALA A 496 -25.04 -27.68 37.34
C ALA A 496 -23.70 -28.39 37.59
N VAL A 497 -22.97 -27.95 38.62
CA VAL A 497 -21.74 -28.59 39.08
C VAL A 497 -21.90 -29.01 40.54
N THR A 498 -21.74 -30.31 40.82
CA THR A 498 -21.75 -30.84 42.19
C THR A 498 -20.38 -30.64 42.82
N VAL A 499 -20.29 -29.76 43.81
CA VAL A 499 -19.05 -29.55 44.58
C VAL A 499 -19.01 -30.55 45.73
N ARG A 500 -18.06 -31.49 45.69
CA ARG A 500 -17.77 -32.41 46.81
C ARG A 500 -16.66 -31.83 47.68
N GLY A 501 -16.70 -32.12 48.98
CA GLY A 501 -15.71 -31.64 49.96
C GLY A 501 -14.27 -31.93 49.51
N ALA A 502 -13.33 -31.06 49.88
CA ALA A 502 -11.95 -31.15 49.41
C ALA A 502 -11.28 -32.43 49.96
N PRO A 503 -10.57 -33.21 49.12
CA PRO A 503 -9.76 -34.32 49.59
C PRO A 503 -8.66 -33.82 50.55
N SER A 504 -8.29 -34.67 51.51
CA SER A 504 -7.30 -34.37 52.56
C SER A 504 -6.03 -33.74 51.97
N GLY A 505 -5.73 -32.52 52.40
CA GLY A 505 -4.55 -31.75 51.98
C GLY A 505 -4.81 -30.58 51.02
N HIS A 506 -6.05 -30.39 50.53
CA HIS A 506 -6.42 -29.19 49.77
C HIS A 506 -7.45 -28.36 50.57
N PRO A 507 -7.22 -27.05 50.77
CA PRO A 507 -8.07 -26.26 51.66
C PRO A 507 -9.44 -25.91 51.06
N ARG A 508 -9.65 -26.05 49.74
CA ARG A 508 -10.83 -25.51 49.03
C ARG A 508 -11.18 -26.30 47.76
N SER A 509 -12.48 -26.54 47.53
CA SER A 509 -13.05 -26.96 46.24
C SER A 509 -13.73 -25.74 45.59
N ALA A 510 -13.25 -25.29 44.42
CA ALA A 510 -13.79 -24.14 43.71
C ALA A 510 -14.18 -24.51 42.27
N VAL A 511 -15.24 -23.87 41.76
CA VAL A 511 -15.70 -24.03 40.38
C VAL A 511 -15.52 -22.70 39.66
N SER A 512 -14.82 -22.71 38.54
CA SER A 512 -14.65 -21.55 37.66
C SER A 512 -15.51 -21.73 36.41
N PHE A 513 -16.34 -20.73 36.09
CA PHE A 513 -17.09 -20.70 34.83
C PHE A 513 -16.20 -20.11 33.74
N ALA A 514 -15.88 -20.92 32.72
CA ALA A 514 -15.18 -20.45 31.54
C ALA A 514 -16.21 -19.90 30.54
N TYR A 515 -16.07 -18.63 30.17
CA TYR A 515 -16.85 -18.02 29.10
C TYR A 515 -16.06 -18.05 27.80
N ALA A 516 -16.76 -18.21 26.67
CA ALA A 516 -16.14 -18.05 25.35
C ALA A 516 -15.70 -16.60 25.10
N ALA A 517 -16.43 -15.64 25.67
CA ALA A 517 -16.07 -14.23 25.68
C ALA A 517 -15.04 -13.91 26.77
N SER A 518 -14.09 -13.04 26.45
CA SER A 518 -13.10 -12.51 27.40
C SER A 518 -13.73 -11.60 28.46
N ALA A 519 -13.05 -11.43 29.60
CA ALA A 519 -13.50 -10.52 30.65
C ALA A 519 -13.66 -9.06 30.16
N GLY A 520 -12.87 -8.63 29.17
CA GLY A 520 -13.02 -7.31 28.54
C GLY A 520 -14.32 -7.19 27.75
N GLN A 521 -14.62 -8.19 26.91
CA GLN A 521 -15.84 -8.26 26.11
C GLN A 521 -17.09 -8.31 26.98
N LEU A 522 -17.07 -9.11 28.05
CA LEU A 522 -18.16 -9.17 29.02
C LEU A 522 -18.40 -7.80 29.68
N ARG A 523 -17.34 -7.10 30.11
CA ARG A 523 -17.47 -5.76 30.70
C ARG A 523 -18.04 -4.75 29.70
N ALA A 524 -17.58 -4.78 28.45
CA ALA A 524 -18.08 -3.90 27.40
C ALA A 524 -19.59 -4.12 27.18
N ALA A 525 -20.02 -5.37 27.01
CA ALA A 525 -21.44 -5.69 26.85
C ALA A 525 -22.29 -5.31 28.06
N VAL A 526 -21.80 -5.56 29.28
CA VAL A 526 -22.50 -5.15 30.51
C VAL A 526 -22.60 -3.62 30.60
N SER A 527 -21.57 -2.89 30.17
CA SER A 527 -21.58 -1.42 30.20
C SER A 527 -22.56 -0.79 29.20
N LEU A 528 -22.87 -1.48 28.11
CA LEU A 528 -23.89 -1.07 27.15
C LEU A 528 -25.31 -1.45 27.55
N ALA A 529 -25.46 -2.42 28.45
CA ALA A 529 -26.77 -2.94 28.83
C ALA A 529 -27.48 -2.01 29.83
N GLU A 530 -28.73 -1.66 29.55
CA GLU A 530 -29.59 -0.95 30.51
C GLU A 530 -29.81 -1.79 31.78
N ARG A 531 -29.97 -3.10 31.61
CA ARG A 531 -30.15 -4.07 32.69
C ARG A 531 -29.31 -5.31 32.42
N CYS A 532 -28.57 -5.75 33.44
CA CYS A 532 -27.79 -6.98 33.40
C CYS A 532 -28.17 -7.87 34.59
N GLU A 533 -28.49 -9.14 34.33
CA GLU A 533 -28.79 -10.12 35.37
C GLU A 533 -28.00 -11.41 35.15
N GLN A 534 -27.54 -11.99 36.26
CA GLN A 534 -26.91 -13.31 36.31
C GLN A 534 -27.52 -14.07 37.48
N ARG A 535 -28.03 -15.28 37.21
CA ARG A 535 -28.63 -16.13 38.24
C ARG A 535 -27.65 -17.19 38.68
N LEU A 536 -27.34 -17.20 39.98
CA LEU A 536 -26.57 -18.27 40.63
C LEU A 536 -27.48 -18.97 41.63
N ALA A 537 -27.59 -20.30 41.53
CA ALA A 537 -28.38 -21.12 42.44
C ALA A 537 -27.46 -22.11 43.16
N LEU A 538 -27.44 -22.04 44.49
CA LEU A 538 -26.77 -23.02 45.33
C LEU A 538 -27.79 -24.05 45.80
N ARG A 539 -27.70 -25.28 45.32
CA ARG A 539 -28.39 -26.44 45.89
C ARG A 539 -27.41 -27.16 46.80
N CYS A 540 -27.79 -27.36 48.06
CA CYS A 540 -26.91 -27.97 49.03
C CYS A 540 -27.64 -29.14 49.72
N GLY A 541 -26.90 -30.20 50.04
CA GLY A 541 -27.37 -31.32 50.85
C GLY A 541 -26.25 -31.67 51.81
N THR A 542 -26.48 -31.52 53.12
CA THR A 542 -25.45 -31.70 54.17
C THR A 542 -24.23 -30.77 54.09
N ALA A 543 -24.39 -29.56 53.53
CA ALA A 543 -23.37 -28.52 53.59
C ALA A 543 -23.39 -27.83 54.97
N ARG A 544 -22.97 -28.55 56.02
CA ARG A 544 -22.84 -27.99 57.38
C ARG A 544 -22.03 -26.68 57.36
N ARG A 545 -22.59 -25.58 57.87
CA ARG A 545 -21.84 -24.71 58.80
C ARG A 545 -21.96 -25.37 60.18
N PRO A 546 -20.86 -25.68 60.90
CA PRO A 546 -19.97 -24.66 61.48
C PRO A 546 -18.48 -25.06 61.62
N ASP A 547 -17.59 -24.10 61.94
CA ASP A 547 -16.66 -24.35 63.05
C ASP A 547 -16.90 -23.31 64.14
N SER A 548 -16.92 -23.80 65.36
CA SER A 548 -17.71 -23.34 66.49
C SER A 548 -16.98 -22.35 67.41
N ARG A 549 -16.00 -21.56 66.92
CA ARG A 549 -15.31 -20.56 67.77
C ARG A 549 -15.01 -19.20 67.12
N ASP A 550 -14.81 -19.12 65.80
CA ASP A 550 -14.27 -17.90 65.17
C ASP A 550 -15.15 -17.26 64.06
N GLY A 551 -16.32 -17.82 63.74
CA GLY A 551 -17.28 -17.18 62.82
C GLY A 551 -16.89 -17.13 61.32
N THR A 552 -15.92 -17.93 60.88
CA THR A 552 -15.43 -17.92 59.49
C THR A 552 -16.40 -18.63 58.53
N PRO A 553 -16.80 -18.01 57.39
CA PRO A 553 -17.73 -18.60 56.42
C PRO A 553 -17.06 -19.70 55.58
N LEU A 554 -17.72 -20.86 55.46
CA LEU A 554 -17.22 -22.04 54.72
C LEU A 554 -17.62 -22.08 53.23
N SER A 555 -18.59 -21.24 52.83
CA SER A 555 -18.99 -21.06 51.43
C SER A 555 -19.07 -19.58 51.08
N TRP A 556 -18.52 -19.23 49.93
CA TRP A 556 -18.52 -17.87 49.41
C TRP A 556 -18.46 -17.90 47.88
N TRP A 557 -18.80 -16.79 47.26
CA TRP A 557 -18.61 -16.55 45.83
C TRP A 557 -17.87 -15.23 45.65
N VAL A 558 -17.21 -15.07 44.50
CA VAL A 558 -16.46 -13.86 44.18
C VAL A 558 -17.17 -13.12 43.07
N GLY A 559 -17.46 -11.85 43.31
CA GLY A 559 -18.17 -10.98 42.37
C GLY A 559 -17.26 -10.27 41.38
N ARG A 560 -17.83 -9.35 40.60
CA ARG A 560 -17.10 -8.57 39.57
C ARG A 560 -15.93 -7.74 40.12
N THR A 561 -16.03 -7.32 41.38
CA THR A 561 -15.06 -6.48 42.11
C THR A 561 -13.92 -7.30 42.71
N ASN A 562 -13.89 -8.62 42.48
CA ASN A 562 -12.99 -9.56 43.14
C ASN A 562 -13.17 -9.58 44.68
N GLU A 563 -14.32 -9.10 45.16
CA GLU A 563 -14.71 -9.13 46.56
C GLU A 563 -15.35 -10.48 46.88
N THR A 564 -15.10 -10.95 48.11
CA THR A 564 -15.67 -12.18 48.63
C THR A 564 -17.05 -11.92 49.20
N HIS A 565 -18.06 -12.60 48.68
CA HIS A 565 -19.44 -12.52 49.14
C HIS A 565 -19.85 -13.84 49.81
N THR A 566 -20.45 -13.76 51.00
CA THR A 566 -20.75 -14.90 51.86
C THR A 566 -22.25 -15.17 52.02
N TYR A 567 -23.07 -14.36 51.34
CA TYR A 567 -24.52 -14.47 51.27
C TYR A 567 -24.95 -15.19 49.98
N TRP A 568 -26.10 -15.88 50.04
CA TRP A 568 -26.65 -16.67 48.93
C TRP A 568 -28.14 -16.34 48.74
N GLY A 569 -28.67 -16.68 47.56
CA GLY A 569 -29.95 -16.22 46.97
C GLY A 569 -31.03 -15.74 47.95
N GLY A 570 -31.35 -14.43 47.86
CA GLY A 570 -32.41 -13.74 48.61
C GLY A 570 -32.00 -13.17 49.97
N SER A 571 -30.78 -13.47 50.45
CA SER A 571 -30.23 -12.87 51.66
C SER A 571 -29.49 -11.55 51.40
N LEU A 572 -29.53 -10.65 52.38
CA LEU A 572 -28.78 -9.40 52.39
C LEU A 572 -27.28 -9.66 52.72
N PRO A 573 -26.36 -8.82 52.22
CA PRO A 573 -24.99 -8.81 52.70
C PRO A 573 -24.93 -8.74 54.23
N ASP A 574 -24.00 -9.46 54.85
CA ASP A 574 -23.74 -9.50 56.30
C ASP A 574 -24.88 -10.02 57.20
N ALA A 575 -26.01 -10.43 56.64
CA ALA A 575 -27.14 -10.93 57.43
C ALA A 575 -26.83 -12.17 58.26
N GLN A 576 -25.78 -12.94 57.92
CA GLN A 576 -25.42 -14.24 58.51
C GLN A 576 -26.56 -15.28 58.53
N LYS A 577 -27.64 -15.01 57.79
CA LYS A 577 -28.81 -15.85 57.60
C LYS A 577 -29.06 -16.01 56.10
N CYS A 578 -29.75 -17.04 55.66
CA CYS A 578 -30.32 -17.09 54.31
C CYS A 578 -31.78 -16.65 54.34
N THR A 579 -32.42 -16.57 53.18
CA THR A 579 -33.80 -16.07 53.00
C THR A 579 -34.78 -16.66 54.01
N CYS A 580 -34.76 -17.98 54.23
CA CYS A 580 -35.67 -18.59 55.18
C CYS A 580 -35.43 -18.14 56.63
N GLY A 581 -34.17 -17.83 56.98
CA GLY A 581 -33.80 -17.37 58.31
C GLY A 581 -34.12 -15.89 58.53
N LEU A 582 -34.15 -15.10 57.45
CA LEU A 582 -34.65 -13.72 57.47
C LEU A 582 -36.17 -13.68 57.59
N GLU A 583 -36.86 -14.56 56.86
CA GLU A 583 -38.32 -14.66 56.87
C GLU A 583 -38.89 -15.44 58.07
N GLY A 584 -38.03 -16.17 58.80
CA GLY A 584 -38.44 -16.98 59.96
C GLY A 584 -39.20 -18.25 59.59
N ASN A 585 -39.05 -18.74 58.36
CA ASN A 585 -39.78 -19.90 57.81
C ASN A 585 -38.86 -21.07 57.43
N CYS A 586 -37.64 -21.15 57.98
CA CYS A 586 -36.80 -22.34 57.81
C CYS A 586 -37.49 -23.59 58.40
N ILE A 587 -37.26 -24.75 57.77
CA ILE A 587 -37.86 -26.04 58.16
C ILE A 587 -37.45 -26.42 59.58
N ASP A 588 -36.21 -26.12 59.95
CA ASP A 588 -35.67 -26.35 61.28
C ASP A 588 -35.30 -25.00 61.92
N SER A 589 -36.11 -24.60 62.90
CA SER A 589 -35.99 -23.30 63.59
C SER A 589 -34.71 -23.16 64.42
N GLN A 590 -33.95 -24.24 64.64
CA GLN A 590 -32.65 -24.19 65.31
C GLN A 590 -31.54 -23.66 64.40
N TYR A 591 -31.77 -23.62 63.08
CA TYR A 591 -30.79 -23.19 62.10
C TYR A 591 -31.22 -21.89 61.41
N TYR A 592 -30.24 -21.06 61.08
CA TYR A 592 -30.47 -19.86 60.29
C TYR A 592 -30.58 -20.14 58.78
N CYS A 593 -30.36 -21.40 58.38
CA CYS A 593 -30.47 -21.88 57.01
C CYS A 593 -30.87 -23.36 56.91
N ASN A 594 -31.75 -23.69 55.95
CA ASN A 594 -32.10 -25.08 55.61
C ASN A 594 -30.88 -25.92 55.21
N CYS A 595 -29.87 -25.28 54.60
CA CYS A 595 -28.59 -25.90 54.28
C CYS A 595 -27.87 -26.52 55.49
N ASP A 596 -28.03 -25.91 56.66
CA ASP A 596 -27.31 -26.31 57.87
C ASP A 596 -27.99 -27.49 58.58
N ALA A 597 -29.28 -27.72 58.30
CA ALA A 597 -30.08 -28.77 58.93
C ALA A 597 -29.72 -30.20 58.45
N GLY A 598 -28.94 -30.34 57.37
CA GLY A 598 -28.50 -31.64 56.86
C GLY A 598 -29.63 -32.54 56.35
N ARG A 599 -30.79 -31.97 56.03
CA ARG A 599 -31.96 -32.69 55.49
C ARG A 599 -32.02 -32.53 53.97
N ASN A 600 -32.59 -33.53 53.30
CA ASN A 600 -32.80 -33.55 51.84
C ASN A 600 -34.21 -33.08 51.42
N GLU A 601 -34.98 -32.52 52.35
CA GLU A 601 -36.41 -32.23 52.19
C GLU A 601 -36.72 -30.87 51.51
N TRP A 602 -35.73 -30.20 50.90
CA TRP A 602 -35.87 -28.83 50.38
C TRP A 602 -35.13 -28.58 49.06
#